data_AF-A0A5C3F2W2-F1
#
_entry.id   AF-A0A5C3F2W2-F1
#
_cell.length_a   1.000
_cell.length_b   1.000
_cell.length_c   1.000
_cell.angle_alpha   90.00
_cell.angle_beta   90.00
_cell.angle_gamma   90.00
#
_symmetry.space_group_name_H-M   'P 1'
#
loop_
_entity.id
_entity.type
_entity.pdbx_description
1 polymer ?
#
loop_
_entity_poly.entity_id
_entity_poly.type
_entity_poly.pdbx_seq_one_letter_code
_entity_poly.pdbx_strand_id
1 'polypeptide(L)'
;MTITTHTHLISIPHTVLPHFLVSLVVMSASLQVWCGVASPHLVSSLSSSPGDATENDQDDELNRALRESGRIQETEQHSAIPQGMLASEWAVAMSLPSRETMATSIYRSNADIAKAMARRISQTLKVPQLFLSLDVPPPLLPSSSAPQNPEDSLALLALEKGIRDVCRSVLEASQAPSANTKAA
;
A
#
# COMPACT_ATOMS: atom_id res chain seq x y z
N MET A 1 3.23 -23.99 3.73
CA MET A 1 2.99 -22.61 4.20
C MET A 1 2.91 -21.75 2.96
N THR A 2 1.73 -21.24 2.62
CA THR A 2 1.54 -20.41 1.44
C THR A 2 1.64 -18.95 1.87
N ILE A 3 2.53 -18.20 1.22
CA ILE A 3 2.68 -16.77 1.41
C ILE A 3 2.24 -16.14 0.10
N THR A 4 1.25 -15.26 0.14
CA THR A 4 0.79 -14.52 -1.05
C THR A 4 1.04 -13.03 -0.86
N THR A 5 1.41 -12.38 -1.96
CA THR A 5 1.67 -10.95 -1.98
C THR A 5 0.67 -10.27 -2.91
N HIS A 6 0.10 -9.17 -2.44
CA HIS A 6 -0.88 -8.38 -3.19
C HIS A 6 -0.44 -6.92 -3.18
N THR A 7 -0.62 -6.23 -4.30
CA THR A 7 -0.27 -4.82 -4.43
C THR A 7 -1.46 -4.07 -5.00
N HIS A 8 -1.86 -3.00 -4.33
CA HIS A 8 -3.04 -2.22 -4.66
C HIS A 8 -2.72 -0.73 -4.64
N LEU A 9 -3.33 0.01 -5.56
CA LEU A 9 -3.32 1.46 -5.55
C LEU A 9 -4.59 1.97 -4.86
N ILE A 10 -4.43 2.87 -3.89
CA ILE A 10 -5.51 3.57 -3.22
C ILE A 10 -5.48 5.02 -3.66
N SER A 11 -6.66 5.57 -3.97
CA SER A 11 -6.84 7.00 -4.20
C SER A 11 -7.55 7.64 -3.01
N ILE A 12 -7.04 8.78 -2.56
CA ILE A 12 -7.61 9.56 -1.46
C ILE A 12 -7.95 10.98 -1.93
N PRO A 13 -8.96 11.64 -1.33
CA PRO A 13 -9.36 12.99 -1.68
C PRO A 13 -8.36 14.02 -1.12
N HIS A 14 -7.21 14.14 -1.76
CA HIS A 14 -6.19 15.12 -1.44
C HIS A 14 -5.57 15.68 -2.72
N THR A 15 -5.46 17.00 -2.81
CA THR A 15 -4.99 17.70 -4.01
C THR A 15 -3.54 17.38 -4.38
N VAL A 16 -2.64 17.36 -3.41
CA VAL A 16 -1.19 17.12 -3.61
C VAL A 16 -0.77 15.64 -3.52
N LEU A 17 -1.38 14.85 -2.63
CA LEU A 17 -1.01 13.47 -2.33
C LEU A 17 -2.19 12.50 -2.59
N PRO A 18 -2.65 12.36 -3.85
CA PRO A 18 -3.88 11.63 -4.14
C PRO A 18 -3.71 10.11 -4.11
N HIS A 19 -2.49 9.57 -4.26
CA HIS A 19 -2.29 8.15 -4.53
C HIS A 19 -1.30 7.49 -3.57
N PHE A 20 -1.71 6.35 -3.02
CA PHE A 20 -0.92 5.53 -2.11
C PHE A 20 -0.84 4.10 -2.62
N LEU A 21 0.35 3.52 -2.57
CA LEU A 21 0.57 2.11 -2.83
C LEU A 21 0.43 1.33 -1.54
N VAL A 22 -0.34 0.25 -1.57
CA VAL A 22 -0.46 -0.70 -0.45
C VAL A 22 0.02 -2.07 -0.91
N SER A 23 1.03 -2.58 -0.21
CA SER A 23 1.53 -3.94 -0.40
C SER A 23 1.15 -4.79 0.80
N LEU A 24 0.54 -5.95 0.54
CA LEU A 24 0.10 -6.88 1.55
C LEU A 24 0.82 -8.21 1.39
N VAL A 25 1.23 -8.79 2.51
CA VAL A 25 1.74 -10.16 2.58
C VAL A 25 0.83 -10.95 3.50
N VAL A 26 0.09 -11.90 2.93
CA VAL A 26 -0.82 -12.77 3.66
C VAL A 26 -0.06 -14.03 4.07
N MET A 27 -0.12 -14.35 5.36
CA MET A 27 0.44 -15.54 5.97
C MET A 27 -0.66 -16.31 6.68
N SER A 28 -0.39 -17.56 7.10
CA SER A 28 -1.41 -18.46 7.67
C SER A 28 -2.20 -17.89 8.85
N ALA A 29 -1.61 -17.01 9.66
CA ALA A 29 -2.24 -16.42 10.84
C ALA A 29 -1.95 -14.93 11.02
N SER A 30 -1.31 -14.30 10.03
CA SER A 30 -0.89 -12.90 10.11
C SER A 30 -0.98 -12.21 8.77
N LEU A 31 -1.18 -10.90 8.83
CA LEU A 31 -1.21 -10.01 7.68
C LEU A 31 -0.16 -8.93 7.89
N GLN A 32 0.72 -8.74 6.92
CA GLN A 32 1.64 -7.62 6.91
C GLN A 32 1.22 -6.65 5.82
N VAL A 33 1.15 -5.37 6.16
CA VAL A 33 0.71 -4.29 5.30
C VAL A 33 1.79 -3.21 5.31
N TRP A 34 2.25 -2.83 4.13
CA TRP A 34 3.03 -1.63 3.91
C TRP A 34 2.20 -0.65 3.09
N CYS A 35 2.23 0.62 3.45
CA CYS A 35 1.56 1.69 2.73
C CYS A 35 2.49 2.89 2.60
N GLY A 36 2.64 3.42 1.38
CA GLY A 36 3.44 4.61 1.11
C GLY A 36 2.91 5.39 -0.10
N VAL A 37 3.44 6.58 -0.34
CA VAL A 37 3.05 7.40 -1.50
C VAL A 37 3.41 6.66 -2.79
N ALA A 38 2.48 6.64 -3.74
CA ALA A 38 2.75 6.10 -5.06
C ALA A 38 3.45 7.16 -5.94
N SER A 39 4.55 6.76 -6.59
CA SER A 39 5.17 7.59 -7.62
C SER A 39 4.22 7.80 -8.80
N PRO A 40 4.13 9.00 -9.39
CA PRO A 40 3.30 9.26 -10.58
C PRO A 40 3.58 8.30 -11.75
N HIS A 41 4.85 7.90 -11.91
CA HIS A 41 5.23 6.91 -12.92
C HIS A 41 4.59 5.56 -12.66
N LEU A 42 4.61 5.08 -11.41
CA LEU A 42 3.96 3.84 -11.02
C LEU A 42 2.45 3.91 -11.22
N VAL A 43 1.81 5.02 -10.85
CA VAL A 43 0.37 5.22 -11.05
C VAL A 43 0.02 5.10 -12.52
N SER A 44 0.81 5.72 -13.40
CA SER A 44 0.61 5.68 -14.85
C SER A 44 0.78 4.25 -15.39
N SER A 45 1.79 3.51 -14.94
CA SER A 45 2.02 2.11 -15.33
C SER A 45 0.93 1.15 -14.82
N LEU A 46 0.34 1.42 -13.66
CA LEU A 46 -0.77 0.62 -13.12
C LEU A 46 -2.13 0.99 -13.74
N SER A 47 -2.26 2.20 -14.27
CA SER A 47 -3.49 2.71 -14.90
C SER A 47 -3.55 2.42 -16.39
N SER A 48 -2.41 2.19 -17.05
CA SER A 48 -2.35 1.77 -18.45
C SER A 48 -2.84 0.32 -18.55
N SER A 49 -4.08 0.16 -19.00
CA SER A 49 -4.59 -1.16 -19.39
C SER A 49 -3.79 -1.67 -20.60
N PRO A 50 -3.55 -2.98 -20.75
CA PRO A 50 -2.79 -3.56 -21.87
C PRO A 50 -3.48 -3.48 -23.25
N GLY A 51 -4.35 -2.48 -23.46
CA GLY A 51 -5.21 -2.34 -24.64
C GLY A 51 -4.92 -1.12 -25.52
N ASP A 52 -3.94 -0.28 -25.20
CA ASP A 52 -3.61 0.90 -26.02
C ASP A 52 -2.23 0.77 -26.68
N ALA A 53 -2.12 -0.18 -27.60
CA ALA A 53 -0.88 -0.58 -28.26
C ALA A 53 -0.56 0.25 -29.52
N THR A 54 -1.04 1.49 -29.63
CA THR A 54 -0.79 2.32 -30.84
C THR A 54 0.16 3.50 -30.60
N GLU A 55 0.37 3.93 -29.36
CA GLU A 55 1.36 4.99 -29.02
C GLU A 55 2.73 4.42 -28.59
N ASN A 56 2.79 3.15 -28.16
CA ASN A 56 4.03 2.51 -27.69
C ASN A 56 5.10 2.37 -28.79
N ASP A 57 4.72 2.19 -30.06
CA ASP A 57 5.69 1.97 -31.14
C ASP A 57 6.56 3.22 -31.40
N GLN A 58 6.00 4.42 -31.25
CA GLN A 58 6.75 5.68 -31.43
C GLN A 58 7.68 5.98 -30.25
N ASP A 59 7.22 5.68 -29.03
CA ASP A 59 8.04 5.86 -27.82
C ASP A 59 9.15 4.81 -27.72
N ASP A 60 8.93 3.60 -28.21
CA ASP A 60 9.96 2.56 -28.31
C ASP A 60 11.02 2.91 -29.38
N GLU A 61 10.61 3.46 -30.53
CA GLU A 61 11.53 3.93 -31.58
C GLU A 61 12.35 5.15 -31.11
N LEU A 62 11.71 6.09 -30.41
CA LEU A 62 12.37 7.27 -29.84
C LEU A 62 13.35 6.88 -28.72
N ASN A 63 12.96 5.98 -27.83
CA ASN A 63 13.84 5.46 -26.77
C ASN A 63 15.03 4.67 -27.32
N ARG A 64 14.82 3.92 -28.40
CA ARG A 64 15.91 3.22 -29.10
C ARG A 64 16.90 4.20 -29.70
N ALA A 65 16.44 5.25 -30.39
CA ALA A 65 17.30 6.30 -30.94
C ALA A 65 18.10 7.05 -29.84
N LEU A 66 17.49 7.27 -28.67
CA LEU A 66 18.15 7.92 -27.53
C LEU A 66 19.22 7.03 -26.87
N ARG A 67 19.01 5.71 -26.84
CA ARG A 67 20.00 4.72 -26.40
C ARG A 67 21.18 4.62 -27.36
N GLU A 68 20.91 4.61 -28.67
CA GLU A 68 21.96 4.59 -29.71
C GLU A 68 22.81 5.88 -29.70
N SER A 69 22.24 7.01 -29.25
CA SER A 69 22.99 8.26 -29.02
C SER A 69 23.83 8.28 -27.73
N GLY A 70 23.78 7.25 -26.88
CA GLY A 70 24.56 7.16 -25.64
C GLY A 70 24.16 8.17 -24.56
N ARG A 71 22.95 8.76 -24.63
CA ARG A 71 22.46 9.78 -23.67
C ARG A 71 21.64 9.22 -22.51
N ILE A 72 21.32 7.93 -22.51
CA ILE A 72 20.55 7.28 -21.44
C ILE A 72 21.43 6.19 -20.82
N GLN A 73 21.88 6.42 -19.58
CA GLN A 73 22.38 5.35 -18.71
C GLN A 73 21.24 4.38 -18.42
N GLU A 74 21.50 3.09 -18.53
CA GLU A 74 20.59 2.01 -18.19
C GLU A 74 20.20 2.11 -16.70
N THR A 75 19.15 2.86 -16.39
CA THR A 75 18.45 2.71 -15.12
C THR A 75 17.67 1.42 -15.23
N GLU A 76 18.24 0.35 -14.67
CA GLU A 76 17.62 -0.96 -14.53
C GLU A 76 16.14 -0.81 -14.17
N GLN A 77 15.26 -1.38 -15.00
CA GLN A 77 13.84 -1.60 -14.70
C GLN A 77 13.73 -2.64 -13.57
N HIS A 78 14.15 -2.29 -12.36
CA HIS A 78 13.83 -3.02 -11.16
C HIS A 78 12.61 -2.37 -10.52
N SER A 79 11.50 -3.12 -10.48
CA SER A 79 10.30 -2.92 -9.65
C SER A 79 10.17 -1.54 -9.01
N ALA A 80 9.27 -0.70 -9.52
CA ALA A 80 8.95 0.65 -9.04
C ALA A 80 8.33 0.73 -7.61
N ILE A 81 8.59 -0.27 -6.77
CA ILE A 81 8.46 -0.19 -5.33
C ILE A 81 9.76 0.44 -4.83
N PRO A 82 9.73 1.52 -4.04
CA PRO A 82 10.92 2.00 -3.35
C PRO A 82 11.49 0.88 -2.46
N GLN A 83 12.40 0.07 -3.00
CA GLN A 83 13.11 -0.93 -2.23
C GLN A 83 14.08 -0.18 -1.30
N GLY A 84 13.92 -0.36 0.01
CA GLY A 84 14.89 0.10 1.00
C GLY A 84 14.51 1.34 1.82
N MET A 85 13.34 1.94 1.63
CA MET A 85 12.83 2.93 2.59
C MET A 85 12.08 2.23 3.73
N LEU A 86 12.63 2.32 4.94
CA LEU A 86 11.92 1.94 6.15
C LEU A 86 10.78 2.95 6.35
N ALA A 87 9.57 2.45 6.58
CA ALA A 87 8.43 3.28 6.88
C ALA A 87 8.69 4.18 8.10
N SER A 88 8.16 5.40 8.06
CA SER A 88 8.26 6.36 9.16
C SER A 88 7.50 5.93 10.42
N GLU A 89 6.56 4.99 10.29
CA GLU A 89 5.80 4.42 11.39
C GLU A 89 5.56 2.91 11.22
N TRP A 90 5.59 2.18 12.34
CA TRP A 90 5.30 0.76 12.32
C TRP A 90 4.65 0.30 13.61
N ALA A 91 3.54 -0.43 13.50
CA ALA A 91 2.88 -1.07 14.62
C ALA A 91 2.44 -2.50 14.32
N VAL A 92 2.21 -3.26 15.38
CA VAL A 92 1.54 -4.56 15.35
C VAL A 92 0.27 -4.50 16.17
N ALA A 93 -0.81 -5.07 15.65
CA ALA A 93 -2.04 -5.33 16.38
C ALA A 93 -2.29 -6.83 16.45
N MET A 94 -2.78 -7.29 17.59
CA MET A 94 -3.14 -8.69 17.81
C MET A 94 -4.55 -8.77 18.40
N SER A 95 -5.35 -9.65 17.80
CA SER A 95 -6.72 -9.93 18.23
C SER A 95 -6.76 -11.33 18.86
N LEU A 96 -7.18 -11.40 20.13
CA LEU A 96 -7.45 -12.68 20.78
C LEU A 96 -8.96 -12.95 20.76
N PRO A 97 -9.41 -14.21 20.57
CA PRO A 97 -10.84 -14.54 20.45
C PRO A 97 -11.75 -14.04 21.57
N SER A 98 -11.19 -13.82 22.77
CA SER A 98 -11.91 -13.42 23.98
C SER A 98 -11.48 -12.07 24.57
N ARG A 99 -10.66 -11.29 23.86
CA ARG A 99 -10.15 -10.00 24.35
C ARG A 99 -10.24 -8.91 23.30
N GLU A 100 -10.21 -7.68 23.77
CA GLU A 100 -10.04 -6.53 22.90
C GLU A 100 -8.72 -6.61 22.13
N THR A 101 -8.73 -6.09 20.92
CA THR A 101 -7.53 -6.04 20.07
C THR A 101 -6.52 -5.09 20.70
N MET A 102 -5.32 -5.60 20.97
CA MET A 102 -4.21 -4.82 21.50
C MET A 102 -3.29 -4.40 20.37
N ALA A 103 -2.71 -3.21 20.46
CA ALA A 103 -1.72 -2.75 19.48
C ALA A 103 -0.50 -2.13 20.16
N THR A 104 0.66 -2.36 19.56
CA THR A 104 1.97 -1.94 20.04
C THR A 104 2.73 -1.32 18.87
N SER A 105 3.23 -0.10 19.05
CA SER A 105 4.15 0.52 18.10
C SER A 105 5.51 -0.18 18.20
N ILE A 106 5.99 -0.67 17.06
CA ILE A 106 7.32 -1.25 16.90
C ILE A 106 8.34 -0.12 16.73
N TYR A 107 7.97 0.87 15.92
CA TYR A 107 8.72 2.11 15.75
C TYR A 107 7.81 3.29 16.14
N ARG A 108 8.24 4.08 17.12
CA ARG A 108 7.45 5.20 17.66
C ARG A 108 7.80 6.48 16.94
N SER A 109 6.79 7.11 16.35
CA SER A 109 6.84 8.50 15.89
C SER A 109 6.11 9.41 16.89
N ASN A 110 6.17 10.72 16.66
CA ASN A 110 5.39 11.70 17.42
C ASN A 110 3.88 11.61 17.14
N ALA A 111 3.47 11.07 15.99
CA ALA A 111 2.07 10.96 15.58
C ALA A 111 1.42 9.64 16.07
N ASP A 112 2.19 8.56 16.12
CA ASP A 112 1.80 7.19 16.52
C ASP A 112 0.49 6.71 15.86
N ILE A 113 0.24 7.10 14.60
CA ILE A 113 -1.03 6.83 13.90
C ILE A 113 -1.13 5.35 13.48
N ALA A 114 0.00 4.71 13.15
CA ALA A 114 0.05 3.31 12.74
C ALA A 114 -0.52 2.39 13.83
N LYS A 115 -0.25 2.69 15.11
CA LYS A 115 -0.77 1.90 16.24
C LYS A 115 -2.30 1.96 16.32
N ALA A 116 -2.86 3.16 16.24
CA ALA A 116 -4.29 3.36 16.34
C ALA A 116 -5.03 2.75 15.14
N MET A 117 -4.49 2.92 13.93
CA MET A 117 -5.02 2.32 12.70
C MET A 117 -4.94 0.79 12.73
N ALA A 118 -3.78 0.22 13.06
CA ALA A 118 -3.60 -1.23 13.13
C ALA A 118 -4.61 -1.88 14.09
N ARG A 119 -4.83 -1.26 15.26
CA ARG A 119 -5.83 -1.73 16.22
C ARG A 119 -7.24 -1.77 15.61
N ARG A 120 -7.68 -0.66 15.01
CA ARG A 120 -9.03 -0.55 14.43
C ARG A 120 -9.22 -1.51 13.26
N ILE A 121 -8.24 -1.63 12.37
CA ILE A 121 -8.30 -2.52 11.21
C ILE A 121 -8.33 -3.98 11.65
N SER A 122 -7.41 -4.40 12.53
CA SER A 122 -7.37 -5.77 13.06
C SER A 122 -8.66 -6.13 13.80
N GLN A 123 -9.20 -5.22 14.61
CA GLN A 123 -10.48 -5.41 15.30
C GLN A 123 -11.65 -5.55 14.34
N THR A 124 -11.72 -4.70 13.31
CA THR A 124 -12.82 -4.69 12.34
C THR A 124 -12.81 -5.94 11.46
N LEU A 125 -11.62 -6.36 11.01
CA LEU A 125 -11.45 -7.50 10.11
C LEU A 125 -11.26 -8.83 10.85
N LYS A 126 -11.18 -8.81 12.20
CA LYS A 126 -10.91 -9.96 13.06
C LYS A 126 -9.64 -10.73 12.66
N VAL A 127 -8.61 -10.00 12.25
CA VAL A 127 -7.31 -10.58 11.87
C VAL A 127 -6.52 -10.89 13.15
N PRO A 128 -6.02 -12.13 13.34
CA PRO A 128 -5.31 -12.51 14.58
C PRO A 128 -4.06 -11.66 14.84
N GLN A 129 -3.30 -11.34 13.80
CA GLN A 129 -2.13 -10.49 13.88
C GLN A 129 -1.98 -9.63 12.62
N LEU A 130 -1.88 -8.31 12.79
CA LEU A 130 -1.70 -7.33 11.71
C LEU A 130 -0.44 -6.51 11.98
N PHE A 131 0.53 -6.56 11.07
CA PHE A 131 1.65 -5.63 11.03
C PHE A 131 1.33 -4.51 10.05
N LEU A 132 1.35 -3.26 10.51
CA LEU A 132 1.05 -2.09 9.70
C LEU A 132 2.25 -1.14 9.69
N SER A 133 2.86 -1.02 8.52
CA SER A 133 4.00 -0.17 8.21
C SER A 133 3.51 0.98 7.34
N LEU A 134 3.65 2.21 7.81
CA LEU A 134 3.13 3.42 7.18
C LEU A 134 4.26 4.40 6.87
N ASP A 135 4.41 4.74 5.59
CA ASP A 135 5.24 5.84 5.13
C ASP A 135 4.36 6.99 4.68
N VAL A 136 3.82 7.72 5.66
CA VAL A 136 2.89 8.84 5.44
C VAL A 136 3.68 10.16 5.43
N PRO A 137 3.54 11.00 4.39
CA PRO A 137 4.24 12.28 4.31
C PRO A 137 3.90 13.23 5.47
N PRO A 138 4.85 14.07 5.92
CA PRO A 138 4.65 15.01 7.02
C PRO A 138 3.39 15.90 6.94
N PRO A 139 2.95 16.39 5.75
CA PRO A 139 1.73 17.20 5.66
C PRO A 139 0.47 16.48 6.17
N LEU A 140 0.39 15.16 6.03
CA LEU A 140 -0.76 14.37 6.47
C LEU A 140 -0.70 13.98 7.95
N LEU A 141 0.47 14.13 8.58
CA LEU A 141 0.67 13.73 9.96
C LEU A 141 0.12 14.80 10.92
N PRO A 142 -0.61 14.40 11.98
CA PRO A 142 -1.04 15.34 13.00
C PRO A 142 0.18 15.93 13.73
N SER A 143 0.21 17.25 13.87
CA SER A 143 1.22 17.97 14.66
C SER A 143 0.63 18.44 15.98
N SER A 144 1.43 18.44 17.04
CA SER A 144 1.05 19.04 18.33
C SER A 144 1.10 20.58 18.33
N SER A 145 1.77 21.18 17.33
CA SER A 145 2.03 22.62 17.30
C SER A 145 0.92 23.44 16.65
N ALA A 146 0.05 22.83 15.85
CA ALA A 146 -0.99 23.52 15.10
C ALA A 146 -2.19 22.60 14.81
N PRO A 147 -3.41 23.15 14.71
CA PRO A 147 -4.57 22.38 14.26
C PRO A 147 -4.34 21.89 12.82
N GLN A 148 -4.65 20.62 12.58
CA GLN A 148 -4.52 19.98 11.27
C GLN A 148 -5.54 20.56 10.28
N ASN A 149 -5.15 20.70 9.01
CA ASN A 149 -6.07 21.08 7.95
C ASN A 149 -7.19 20.03 7.84
N PRO A 150 -8.47 20.44 7.70
CA PRO A 150 -9.57 19.53 7.46
C PRO A 150 -9.37 18.60 6.26
N GLU A 151 -8.74 19.07 5.17
CA GLU A 151 -8.41 18.24 4.00
C GLU A 151 -7.48 17.08 4.38
N ASP A 152 -6.39 17.37 5.09
CA ASP A 152 -5.39 16.38 5.51
C ASP A 152 -6.00 15.35 6.47
N SER A 153 -6.86 15.80 7.38
CA SER A 153 -7.59 14.93 8.31
C SER A 153 -8.51 13.96 7.56
N LEU A 154 -9.24 14.48 6.56
CA LEU A 154 -10.16 13.69 5.75
C LEU A 154 -9.39 12.71 4.85
N ALA A 155 -8.27 13.14 4.28
CA ALA A 155 -7.37 12.31 3.49
C ALA A 155 -6.81 11.14 4.31
N LEU A 156 -6.41 11.38 5.57
CA LEU A 156 -5.90 10.33 6.45
C LEU A 156 -6.98 9.30 6.83
N LEU A 157 -8.22 9.76 7.07
CA LEU A 157 -9.36 8.87 7.30
C LEU A 157 -9.71 8.04 6.05
N ALA A 158 -9.65 8.67 4.87
CA ALA A 158 -9.85 7.98 3.60
C ALA A 158 -8.76 6.94 3.34
N LEU A 159 -7.50 7.24 3.70
CA LEU A 159 -6.38 6.31 3.62
C LEU A 159 -6.61 5.08 4.50
N GLU A 160 -6.97 5.27 5.77
CA GLU A 160 -7.28 4.15 6.68
C GLU A 160 -8.43 3.30 6.15
N LYS A 161 -9.50 3.94 5.66
CA LYS A 161 -10.62 3.24 5.03
C LYS A 161 -10.13 2.43 3.83
N GLY A 162 -9.35 3.01 2.94
CA GLY A 162 -8.82 2.33 1.76
C GLY A 162 -7.97 1.12 2.13
N ILE A 163 -7.05 1.26 3.09
CA ILE A 163 -6.20 0.15 3.56
C ILE A 163 -7.08 -0.98 4.07
N ARG A 164 -8.08 -0.66 4.91
CA ARG A 164 -9.02 -1.66 5.45
C ARG A 164 -9.80 -2.37 4.35
N ASP A 165 -10.28 -1.63 3.36
CA ASP A 165 -11.11 -2.17 2.28
C ASP A 165 -10.27 -3.10 1.37
N VAL A 166 -9.00 -2.75 1.10
CA VAL A 166 -8.04 -3.63 0.41
C VAL A 166 -7.75 -4.89 1.23
N CYS A 167 -7.43 -4.76 2.53
CA CYS A 167 -7.21 -5.91 3.41
C CYS A 167 -8.41 -6.87 3.41
N ARG A 168 -9.62 -6.34 3.50
CA ARG A 168 -10.86 -7.13 3.43
C ARG A 168 -10.95 -7.91 2.12
N SER A 169 -10.78 -7.22 0.99
CA SER A 169 -10.88 -7.83 -0.35
C SER A 169 -9.86 -8.97 -0.52
N VAL A 170 -8.62 -8.78 -0.08
CA VAL A 170 -7.57 -9.81 -0.16
C VAL A 170 -7.88 -11.01 0.74
N LEU A 171 -8.36 -10.78 1.95
CA LEU A 171 -8.73 -11.85 2.89
C LEU A 171 -9.93 -12.67 2.39
N GLU A 172 -10.93 -12.01 1.80
CA GLU A 172 -12.08 -12.66 1.18
C GLU A 172 -11.66 -13.48 -0.05
N ALA A 173 -10.80 -12.94 -0.91
CA ALA A 173 -10.26 -13.66 -2.07
C ALA A 173 -9.41 -14.88 -1.66
N SER A 174 -8.68 -14.80 -0.55
CA SER A 174 -7.85 -15.89 -0.03
C SER A 174 -8.67 -17.04 0.59
N GLN A 175 -9.92 -16.77 0.98
CA GLN A 175 -10.84 -17.76 1.56
C GLN A 175 -11.74 -18.43 0.52
N ALA A 176 -11.82 -17.89 -0.70
CA ALA A 176 -12.61 -18.48 -1.77
C ALA A 176 -12.02 -19.86 -2.16
N PRO A 177 -12.80 -20.95 -2.10
CA PRO A 177 -12.31 -22.26 -2.54
C PRO A 177 -12.00 -22.21 -4.03
N SER A 178 -10.81 -22.68 -4.42
CA SER A 178 -10.38 -22.82 -5.81
C SER A 178 -11.37 -23.72 -6.57
N ALA A 179 -12.40 -23.13 -7.16
CA ALA A 179 -13.25 -23.81 -8.13
C ALA A 179 -12.44 -23.98 -9.42
N ASN A 180 -12.44 -25.20 -9.96
CA ASN A 180 -11.79 -25.68 -11.19
C ASN A 180 -10.31 -26.10 -11.11
N THR A 181 -10.09 -27.39 -10.84
CA THR A 181 -9.37 -28.23 -11.80
C THR A 181 -10.21 -29.48 -12.02
N LYS A 182 -11.08 -29.41 -13.04
CA LYS A 182 -11.77 -30.60 -13.56
C LYS A 182 -10.73 -31.42 -14.33
N ALA A 183 -10.72 -32.71 -14.02
CA ALA A 183 -10.02 -33.75 -14.74
C ALA A 183 -10.27 -33.68 -16.25
N ALA A 184 -9.20 -33.88 -17.01
CA ALA A 184 -9.19 -34.50 -18.32
C ALA A 184 -7.95 -35.39 -18.38
#